data_AF-A0A968PC68-F1
#
_entry.id   AF-A0A968PC68-F1
#
_cell.length_a   1.000
_cell.length_b   1.000
_cell.length_c   1.000
_cell.angle_alpha   90.00
_cell.angle_beta   90.00
_cell.angle_gamma   90.00
#
_symmetry.space_group_name_H-M   'P 1'
#
loop_
_entity.id
_entity.type
_entity.pdbx_description
1 polymer ?
#
loop_
_entity_poly.entity_id
_entity_poly.type
_entity_poly.pdbx_seq_one_letter_code
_entity_poly.pdbx_strand_id
1 'polypeptide(L)'
;MKYVILIADGAADHPLEELEGKTPFEAARKPHTDRISQMGRQGTLITTPAGMACGSDVCSMCLLGYDPRKYHKGRAPLEAAAMGLELTPEDWIFRVNLVTVIDGNMQDHSAGHISSDEGRRLLEDFAKRIDMPGMLLYPGVSYRNIMVDASGRNGQVGRDWSELKTTPPHDVPGDPMRKHLPVGGPHAELLQRMIAESEVFFRGHEINHTRREMGELPATHVWPWGQGRKPVMPSFESRFGKKGAMITAVDLLAGIAAFIGWDRLDVPGQTSYHDTDYAAAGSHALKALEKYDLVCVHIEAPD
;
A
#
# COMPACT_ATOMS: atom_id res chain seq x y z
N MET A 1 2.21 30.34 -11.92
CA MET A 1 2.84 30.10 -10.60
C MET A 1 3.02 28.61 -10.43
N LYS A 2 4.14 28.17 -9.86
CA LYS A 2 4.50 26.77 -9.65
C LYS A 2 4.53 26.49 -8.15
N TYR A 3 4.24 25.26 -7.74
CA TYR A 3 4.09 24.87 -6.34
C TYR A 3 4.91 23.62 -6.02
N VAL A 4 5.45 23.55 -4.80
CA VAL A 4 6.08 22.34 -4.27
C VAL A 4 5.43 22.04 -2.93
N ILE A 5 5.01 20.78 -2.74
CA ILE A 5 4.65 20.23 -1.44
C ILE A 5 5.81 19.34 -1.02
N LEU A 6 6.40 19.58 0.14
CA LEU A 6 7.40 18.71 0.73
C LEU A 6 6.78 18.04 1.95
N ILE A 7 6.68 16.71 1.92
CA ILE A 7 6.20 15.89 3.03
C ILE A 7 7.41 15.15 3.59
N ALA A 8 7.80 15.50 4.81
CA ALA A 8 8.70 14.70 5.62
C ALA A 8 7.81 13.82 6.50
N ASP A 9 7.53 12.59 6.05
CA ASP A 9 6.66 11.66 6.78
C ASP A 9 7.28 11.34 8.14
N GLY A 10 6.46 11.13 9.16
CA GLY A 10 6.94 10.87 10.53
C GLY A 10 7.74 11.99 11.21
N ALA A 11 8.00 13.14 10.58
CA ALA A 11 8.98 14.11 11.09
C ALA A 11 8.59 14.84 12.39
N ALA A 12 7.32 14.73 12.82
CA ALA A 12 6.87 15.29 14.09
C ALA A 12 7.20 14.33 15.23
N ASP A 13 7.75 14.85 16.31
CA ASP A 13 8.21 14.04 17.44
C ASP A 13 7.96 14.75 18.77
N HIS A 14 8.22 14.04 19.86
CA HIS A 14 8.25 14.54 21.21
C HIS A 14 9.66 15.02 21.60
N PRO A 15 9.75 15.96 22.56
CA PRO A 15 11.01 16.30 23.20
C PRO A 15 11.73 15.07 23.79
N LEU A 16 13.02 14.95 23.51
CA LEU A 16 13.86 13.84 23.97
C LEU A 16 14.89 14.34 25.00
N GLU A 17 15.10 13.58 26.08
CA GLU A 17 16.07 13.92 27.14
C GLU A 17 17.51 13.97 26.60
N GLU A 18 17.89 13.00 25.76
CA GLU A 18 19.20 12.94 25.10
C GLU A 18 19.46 14.10 24.12
N LEU A 19 18.42 14.84 23.73
CA LEU A 19 18.49 16.05 22.92
C LEU A 19 18.26 17.32 23.75
N GLU A 20 18.48 17.26 25.06
CA GLU A 20 18.30 18.38 26.01
C GLU A 20 16.86 18.94 25.99
N GLY A 21 15.87 18.06 25.85
CA GLY A 21 14.45 18.43 25.79
C GLY A 21 14.00 19.03 24.46
N LYS A 22 14.73 18.77 23.37
CA LYS A 22 14.33 19.13 22.00
C LYS A 22 13.79 17.91 21.25
N THR A 23 12.96 18.16 20.25
CA THR A 23 12.63 17.15 19.23
C THR A 23 13.84 16.92 18.30
N PRO A 24 13.93 15.78 17.58
CA PRO A 24 14.94 15.59 16.54
C PRO A 24 14.91 16.69 15.48
N PHE A 25 13.71 17.14 15.09
CA PHE A 25 13.56 18.22 14.11
C PHE A 25 14.15 19.53 14.61
N GLU A 26 13.97 19.89 15.90
CA GLU A 26 14.57 21.08 16.52
C GLU A 26 16.09 20.97 16.66
N ALA A 27 16.59 19.79 17.07
CA ALA A 27 18.02 19.53 17.24
C ALA A 27 18.79 19.51 15.90
N ALA A 28 18.13 19.12 14.80
CA ALA A 28 18.73 19.01 13.47
C ALA A 28 19.19 20.37 12.93
N ARG A 29 20.41 20.38 12.35
CA ARG A 29 20.93 21.54 11.60
C ARG A 29 20.29 21.62 10.22
N LYS A 30 19.27 22.46 10.08
CA LYS A 30 18.41 22.55 8.88
C LYS A 30 18.28 23.98 8.33
N PRO A 31 19.39 24.65 7.97
CA PRO A 31 19.41 26.08 7.63
C PRO A 31 18.46 26.46 6.48
N HIS A 32 18.20 25.54 5.54
CA HIS A 32 17.27 25.79 4.44
C HIS A 32 15.81 25.75 4.89
N THR A 33 15.43 24.78 5.71
CA THR A 33 14.10 24.69 6.32
C THR A 33 13.85 25.87 7.24
N ASP A 34 14.83 26.22 8.08
CA ASP A 34 14.75 27.37 8.99
C ASP A 34 14.55 28.67 8.21
N ARG A 35 15.27 28.86 7.09
CA ARG A 35 15.09 30.01 6.21
C ARG A 35 13.68 30.08 5.61
N ILE A 36 13.14 28.96 5.13
CA ILE A 36 11.76 28.90 4.62
C ILE A 36 10.77 29.29 5.73
N SER A 37 10.98 28.78 6.94
CA SER A 37 10.15 29.07 8.11
C SER A 37 10.17 30.56 8.46
N GLN A 38 11.35 31.20 8.42
CA GLN A 38 11.53 32.62 8.74
C GLN A 38 10.97 33.56 7.65
N MET A 39 11.04 33.16 6.38
CA MET A 39 10.58 33.97 5.26
C MET A 39 9.11 33.70 4.89
N GLY A 40 8.53 32.62 5.40
CA GLY A 40 7.20 32.14 5.06
C GLY A 40 6.15 32.41 6.12
N ARG A 41 5.11 31.57 6.11
CA ARG A 41 4.08 31.51 7.15
C ARG A 41 4.11 30.15 7.80
N GLN A 42 3.93 30.13 9.11
CA GLN A 42 3.95 28.92 9.91
C GLN A 42 2.55 28.66 10.48
N GLY A 43 2.27 27.41 10.77
CA GLY A 43 1.03 26.98 11.39
C GLY A 43 1.05 25.49 11.67
N THR A 44 0.08 25.04 12.45
CA THR A 44 -0.16 23.62 12.75
C THR A 44 -1.35 23.12 11.95
N LEU A 45 -1.31 21.85 11.56
CA LEU A 45 -2.36 21.21 10.78
C LEU A 45 -2.71 19.86 11.40
N ILE A 46 -4.00 19.51 11.37
CA ILE A 46 -4.50 18.18 11.74
C ILE A 46 -4.86 17.46 10.46
N THR A 47 -4.11 16.41 10.12
CA THR A 47 -4.26 15.62 8.89
C THR A 47 -5.07 14.35 9.07
N THR A 48 -5.43 14.03 10.31
CA THR A 48 -6.26 12.88 10.64
C THR A 48 -7.65 13.36 11.07
N PRO A 49 -8.68 13.20 10.24
CA PRO A 49 -10.04 13.51 10.66
C PRO A 49 -10.47 12.67 11.88
N ALA A 50 -11.31 13.25 12.72
CA ALA A 50 -11.84 12.56 13.89
C ALA A 50 -12.49 11.21 13.52
N GLY A 51 -12.15 10.17 14.28
CA GLY A 51 -12.66 8.80 14.07
C GLY A 51 -11.94 7.99 12.99
N MET A 52 -10.87 8.52 12.38
CA MET A 52 -10.02 7.77 11.46
C MET A 52 -8.68 7.43 12.09
N ALA A 53 -8.08 6.32 11.66
CA ALA A 53 -6.72 5.97 12.04
C ALA A 53 -5.71 6.95 11.43
N CYS A 54 -4.63 7.24 12.17
CA CYS A 54 -3.50 8.02 11.68
C CYS A 54 -2.63 7.11 10.81
N GLY A 55 -2.82 7.14 9.49
CA GLY A 55 -1.99 6.44 8.53
C GLY A 55 -1.65 7.35 7.35
N SER A 56 -0.51 7.12 6.70
CA SER A 56 -0.01 7.96 5.60
C SER A 56 -1.02 8.08 4.46
N ASP A 57 -1.85 7.05 4.23
CA ASP A 57 -2.98 7.09 3.29
C ASP A 57 -4.03 8.15 3.67
N VAL A 58 -4.52 8.13 4.91
CA VAL A 58 -5.51 9.10 5.43
C VAL A 58 -4.92 10.51 5.45
N CYS A 59 -3.72 10.66 6.00
CA CYS A 59 -3.05 11.95 6.17
C CYS A 59 -2.71 12.58 4.82
N SER A 60 -2.17 11.81 3.88
CA SER A 60 -1.83 12.32 2.54
C SER A 60 -3.06 12.69 1.72
N MET A 61 -4.16 11.92 1.80
CA MET A 61 -5.42 12.35 1.17
C MET A 61 -5.85 13.72 1.70
N CYS A 62 -5.81 13.91 3.02
CA CYS A 62 -6.16 15.19 3.65
C CYS A 62 -5.26 16.34 3.18
N LEU A 63 -3.93 16.14 3.17
CA LEU A 63 -2.95 17.12 2.69
C LEU A 63 -3.17 17.52 1.23
N LEU A 64 -3.49 16.56 0.37
CA LEU A 64 -3.76 16.78 -1.05
C LEU A 64 -5.18 17.33 -1.31
N GLY A 65 -5.93 17.58 -0.23
CA GLY A 65 -7.25 18.21 -0.23
C GLY A 65 -8.41 17.24 -0.40
N TYR A 66 -8.20 15.93 -0.46
CA TYR A 66 -9.25 14.91 -0.62
C TYR A 66 -9.74 14.43 0.76
N ASP A 67 -11.06 14.50 1.00
CA ASP A 67 -11.62 14.03 2.28
C ASP A 67 -11.55 12.49 2.38
N PRO A 68 -10.71 11.92 3.25
CA PRO A 68 -10.54 10.48 3.34
C PRO A 68 -11.82 9.78 3.82
N ARG A 69 -12.74 10.48 4.51
CA ARG A 69 -14.06 9.91 4.87
C ARG A 69 -14.90 9.53 3.66
N LYS A 70 -14.70 10.24 2.55
CA LYS A 70 -15.41 10.00 1.29
C LYS A 70 -14.66 9.02 0.38
N TYR A 71 -13.34 9.18 0.30
CA TYR A 71 -12.52 8.57 -0.75
C TYR A 71 -11.63 7.41 -0.28
N HIS A 72 -11.39 7.25 1.02
CA HIS A 72 -10.65 6.09 1.52
C HIS A 72 -11.55 4.85 1.47
N LYS A 73 -11.12 3.83 0.71
CA LYS A 73 -11.84 2.57 0.49
C LYS A 73 -10.99 1.36 0.86
N GLY A 74 -10.07 1.54 1.81
CA GLY A 74 -9.06 0.53 2.16
C GLY A 74 -7.74 0.74 1.42
N ARG A 75 -6.71 0.00 1.86
CA ARG A 75 -5.35 0.11 1.32
C ARG A 75 -5.13 -0.68 0.03
N ALA A 76 -5.84 -1.80 -0.15
CA ALA A 76 -5.68 -2.66 -1.32
C ALA A 76 -5.94 -1.91 -2.65
N PRO A 77 -6.98 -1.06 -2.80
CA PRO A 77 -7.16 -0.26 -4.00
C PRO A 77 -5.99 0.70 -4.29
N LEU A 78 -5.38 1.29 -3.26
CA LEU A 78 -4.25 2.21 -3.42
C LEU A 78 -3.01 1.48 -3.94
N GLU A 79 -2.68 0.33 -3.35
CA GLU A 79 -1.55 -0.49 -3.81
C GLU A 79 -1.75 -1.01 -5.24
N ALA A 80 -2.96 -1.47 -5.55
CA ALA A 80 -3.30 -1.89 -6.90
C ALA A 80 -3.13 -0.75 -7.92
N ALA A 81 -3.49 0.49 -7.55
CA ALA A 81 -3.24 1.66 -8.38
C ALA A 81 -1.76 2.01 -8.50
N ALA A 82 -0.98 1.83 -7.43
CA ALA A 82 0.48 2.04 -7.44
C ALA A 82 1.20 1.04 -8.35
N MET A 83 0.69 -0.19 -8.45
CA MET A 83 1.15 -1.21 -9.40
C MET A 83 0.76 -0.91 -10.86
N GLY A 84 0.00 0.16 -11.12
CA GLY A 84 -0.47 0.54 -12.45
C GLY A 84 -1.60 -0.35 -12.97
N LEU A 85 -2.33 -1.05 -12.09
CA LEU A 85 -3.42 -1.91 -12.53
C LEU A 85 -4.61 -1.10 -13.05
N GLU A 86 -5.18 -1.54 -14.17
CA GLU A 86 -6.40 -0.96 -14.73
C GLU A 86 -7.62 -1.43 -13.92
N LEU A 87 -8.04 -0.57 -12.99
CA LEU A 87 -9.19 -0.80 -12.13
C LEU A 87 -10.44 -0.07 -12.62
N THR A 88 -11.62 -0.64 -12.39
CA THR A 88 -12.93 -0.05 -12.61
C THR A 88 -13.66 0.17 -11.27
N PRO A 89 -14.67 1.05 -11.19
CA PRO A 89 -15.51 1.18 -9.99
C PRO A 89 -16.20 -0.13 -9.57
N GLU A 90 -16.42 -1.06 -10.50
CA GLU A 90 -17.06 -2.37 -10.25
C GLU A 90 -16.11 -3.43 -9.67
N ASP A 91 -14.82 -3.12 -9.61
CA ASP A 91 -13.84 -4.05 -9.07
C ASP A 91 -13.83 -4.03 -7.54
N TRP A 92 -13.71 -5.23 -6.97
CA TRP A 92 -13.25 -5.40 -5.59
C TRP A 92 -11.78 -5.79 -5.59
N ILE A 93 -11.01 -5.17 -4.72
CA ILE A 93 -9.56 -5.32 -4.63
C ILE A 93 -9.22 -5.80 -3.23
N PHE A 94 -8.40 -6.85 -3.16
CA PHE A 94 -7.92 -7.47 -1.93
C PHE A 94 -6.41 -7.42 -1.91
N ARG A 95 -5.84 -7.26 -0.72
CA ARG A 95 -4.47 -7.72 -0.48
C ARG A 95 -4.51 -9.24 -0.39
N VAL A 96 -3.46 -9.89 -0.88
CA VAL A 96 -3.26 -11.33 -0.73
C VAL A 96 -1.84 -11.55 -0.23
N ASN A 97 -1.71 -12.02 1.00
CA ASN A 97 -0.40 -12.40 1.53
C ASN A 97 -0.10 -13.86 1.23
N LEU A 98 1.18 -14.17 1.00
CA LEU A 98 1.70 -15.51 1.18
C LEU A 98 2.07 -15.70 2.66
N VAL A 99 1.54 -16.75 3.30
CA VAL A 99 1.72 -16.98 4.74
C VAL A 99 2.21 -18.40 5.04
N THR A 100 2.85 -18.59 6.19
CA THR A 100 3.23 -19.90 6.71
C THR A 100 2.29 -20.32 7.83
N VAL A 101 1.61 -21.44 7.64
CA VAL A 101 0.73 -22.10 8.61
C VAL A 101 1.26 -23.51 8.80
N ILE A 102 1.54 -23.87 10.05
CA ILE A 102 2.04 -25.19 10.43
C ILE A 102 1.11 -25.73 11.52
N ASP A 103 0.67 -26.97 11.37
CA ASP A 103 -0.26 -27.65 12.28
C ASP A 103 -1.52 -26.83 12.60
N GLY A 104 -2.01 -26.09 11.60
CA GLY A 104 -3.21 -25.26 11.69
C GLY A 104 -3.03 -23.91 12.39
N ASN A 105 -1.84 -23.56 12.85
CA ASN A 105 -1.51 -22.26 13.44
C ASN A 105 -0.69 -21.41 12.47
N MET A 106 -1.01 -20.12 12.35
CA MET A 106 -0.19 -19.22 11.54
C MET A 106 1.13 -18.98 12.26
N GLN A 107 2.23 -19.41 11.64
CA GLN A 107 3.58 -19.21 12.16
C GLN A 107 4.14 -17.87 11.73
N ASP A 108 3.91 -17.50 10.46
CA ASP A 108 4.46 -16.28 9.90
C ASP A 108 3.56 -15.69 8.80
N HIS A 109 3.39 -14.37 8.81
CA HIS A 109 2.49 -13.64 7.91
C HIS A 109 3.15 -13.21 6.58
N SER A 110 4.44 -13.53 6.41
CA SER A 110 5.31 -13.12 5.32
C SER A 110 6.00 -14.29 4.61
N ALA A 111 5.74 -15.51 5.06
CA ALA A 111 6.46 -16.72 4.67
C ALA A 111 7.99 -16.60 4.85
N GLY A 112 8.43 -16.00 5.96
CA GLY A 112 9.83 -15.73 6.24
C GLY A 112 10.42 -14.69 5.29
N HIS A 113 9.68 -13.61 5.02
CA HIS A 113 10.01 -12.58 4.04
C HIS A 113 10.40 -13.17 2.67
N ILE A 114 9.57 -14.08 2.16
CA ILE A 114 9.79 -14.74 0.86
C ILE A 114 10.19 -13.72 -0.22
N SER A 115 11.15 -14.06 -1.07
CA SER A 115 11.63 -13.13 -2.08
C SER A 115 10.52 -12.80 -3.10
N SER A 116 10.61 -11.64 -3.76
CA SER A 116 9.64 -11.23 -4.79
C SER A 116 9.58 -12.23 -5.95
N ASP A 117 10.69 -12.84 -6.32
CA ASP A 117 10.74 -13.79 -7.44
C ASP A 117 10.10 -15.13 -7.09
N GLU A 118 10.36 -15.66 -5.89
CA GLU A 118 9.69 -16.86 -5.40
C GLU A 118 8.19 -16.61 -5.20
N GLY A 119 7.81 -15.50 -4.55
CA GLY A 119 6.43 -15.14 -4.31
C GLY A 119 5.63 -14.97 -5.61
N ARG A 120 6.23 -14.31 -6.61
CA ARG A 120 5.65 -14.17 -7.95
C ARG A 120 5.36 -15.53 -8.59
N ARG A 121 6.37 -16.40 -8.66
CA ARG A 121 6.23 -17.71 -9.31
C ARG A 121 5.17 -18.57 -8.63
N LEU A 122 5.17 -18.63 -7.30
CA LEU A 122 4.14 -19.33 -6.53
C LEU A 122 2.73 -18.83 -6.86
N LEU A 123 2.53 -17.51 -6.86
CA LEU A 123 1.22 -16.92 -7.09
C LEU A 123 0.74 -17.12 -8.53
N GLU A 124 1.63 -16.94 -9.52
CA GLU A 124 1.33 -17.14 -10.93
C GLU A 124 0.97 -18.60 -11.23
N ASP A 125 1.70 -19.56 -10.66
CA ASP A 125 1.43 -20.97 -10.86
C ASP A 125 0.13 -21.40 -10.15
N PHE A 126 -0.17 -20.82 -8.99
CA PHE A 126 -1.47 -21.00 -8.34
C PHE A 126 -2.62 -20.41 -9.15
N ALA A 127 -2.43 -19.21 -9.72
CA ALA A 127 -3.44 -18.55 -10.56
C ALA A 127 -3.82 -19.37 -11.80
N LYS A 128 -2.89 -20.15 -12.36
CA LYS A 128 -3.16 -21.08 -13.48
C LYS A 128 -3.99 -22.30 -13.05
N ARG A 129 -3.97 -22.66 -11.77
CA ARG A 129 -4.60 -23.88 -11.24
C ARG A 129 -6.00 -23.65 -10.68
N ILE A 130 -6.22 -22.49 -10.07
CA ILE A 130 -7.47 -22.19 -9.37
C ILE A 130 -8.60 -21.86 -10.35
N ASP A 131 -9.75 -22.51 -10.18
CA ASP A 131 -10.95 -22.22 -10.96
C ASP A 131 -11.83 -21.20 -10.23
N MET A 132 -11.52 -19.92 -10.44
CA MET A 132 -12.28 -18.80 -9.91
C MET A 132 -12.49 -17.71 -10.96
N PRO A 133 -13.51 -17.86 -11.83
CA PRO A 133 -13.80 -16.90 -12.88
C PRO A 133 -13.98 -15.48 -12.34
N GLY A 134 -13.27 -14.54 -12.96
CA GLY A 134 -13.25 -13.13 -12.59
C GLY A 134 -12.30 -12.77 -11.44
N MET A 135 -11.62 -13.73 -10.80
CA MET A 135 -10.56 -13.45 -9.82
C MET A 135 -9.21 -13.37 -10.54
N LEU A 136 -8.60 -12.20 -10.52
CA LEU A 136 -7.30 -11.93 -11.16
C LEU A 136 -6.26 -11.73 -10.06
N LEU A 137 -5.19 -12.53 -10.08
CA LEU A 137 -4.08 -12.45 -9.11
C LEU A 137 -2.90 -11.71 -9.74
N TYR A 138 -2.38 -10.73 -9.02
CA TYR A 138 -1.28 -9.87 -9.43
C TYR A 138 -0.13 -9.98 -8.42
N PRO A 139 1.01 -10.54 -8.82
CA PRO A 139 2.22 -10.55 -8.01
C PRO A 139 2.65 -9.14 -7.62
N GLY A 140 2.92 -8.93 -6.34
CA GLY A 140 3.48 -7.67 -5.84
C GLY A 140 4.93 -7.84 -5.37
N VAL A 141 5.25 -7.24 -4.23
CA VAL A 141 6.59 -7.28 -3.64
C VAL A 141 6.61 -8.30 -2.50
N SER A 142 7.58 -9.22 -2.55
CA SER A 142 7.75 -10.26 -1.55
C SER A 142 6.46 -11.06 -1.35
N TYR A 143 5.94 -11.16 -0.13
CA TYR A 143 4.70 -11.85 0.20
C TYR A 143 3.42 -11.06 -0.11
N ARG A 144 3.52 -9.77 -0.44
CA ARG A 144 2.36 -8.87 -0.61
C ARG A 144 1.91 -8.87 -2.06
N ASN A 145 0.71 -9.37 -2.32
CA ASN A 145 0.13 -9.45 -3.64
C ASN A 145 -1.26 -8.81 -3.67
N ILE A 146 -1.81 -8.66 -4.87
CA ILE A 146 -3.15 -8.12 -5.07
C ILE A 146 -4.03 -9.15 -5.75
N MET A 147 -5.29 -9.21 -5.34
CA MET A 147 -6.35 -9.89 -6.08
C MET A 147 -7.42 -8.88 -6.47
N VAL A 148 -7.86 -8.94 -7.72
CA VAL A 148 -9.00 -8.16 -8.22
C VAL A 148 -10.13 -9.12 -8.56
N ASP A 149 -11.28 -8.92 -7.94
CA ASP A 149 -12.53 -9.50 -8.40
C ASP A 149 -13.14 -8.57 -9.47
N ALA A 150 -13.00 -8.99 -10.72
CA ALA A 150 -13.49 -8.34 -11.91
C ALA A 150 -14.86 -8.87 -12.38
N SER A 151 -15.57 -9.66 -11.55
CA SER A 151 -16.87 -10.25 -11.92
C SER A 151 -17.98 -9.24 -12.20
N GLY A 152 -17.85 -7.99 -11.71
CA GLY A 152 -18.80 -6.91 -12.00
C GLY A 152 -18.52 -6.14 -13.30
N ARG A 153 -17.45 -6.47 -14.03
CA ARG A 153 -17.10 -5.76 -15.27
C ARG A 153 -18.10 -6.09 -16.39
N ASN A 154 -18.07 -5.27 -17.45
CA ASN A 154 -18.84 -5.47 -18.69
C ASN A 154 -20.37 -5.56 -18.49
N GLY A 155 -20.92 -4.88 -17.48
CA GLY A 155 -22.36 -4.86 -17.21
C GLY A 155 -22.89 -6.14 -16.54
N GLN A 156 -22.02 -7.00 -16.04
CA GLN A 156 -22.40 -8.16 -15.24
C GLN A 156 -22.72 -7.76 -13.79
N VAL A 157 -23.64 -8.48 -13.16
CA VAL A 157 -23.85 -8.35 -11.71
C VAL A 157 -22.70 -9.09 -11.02
N GLY A 158 -21.75 -8.31 -10.49
CA GLY A 158 -20.57 -8.84 -9.81
C GLY A 158 -20.89 -9.37 -8.41
N ARG A 159 -19.89 -10.06 -7.83
CA ARG A 159 -19.92 -10.45 -6.42
C ARG A 159 -19.84 -9.23 -5.51
N ASP A 160 -20.62 -9.25 -4.43
CA ASP A 160 -20.57 -8.22 -3.40
C ASP A 160 -19.80 -8.70 -2.16
N TRP A 161 -18.78 -7.95 -1.77
CA TRP A 161 -17.89 -8.22 -0.65
C TRP A 161 -18.05 -7.20 0.50
N SER A 162 -19.10 -6.39 0.46
CA SER A 162 -19.37 -5.33 1.44
C SER A 162 -19.57 -5.85 2.87
N GLU A 163 -20.18 -7.03 3.02
CA GLU A 163 -20.41 -7.67 4.33
C GLU A 163 -19.27 -8.61 4.76
N LEU A 164 -18.27 -8.83 3.89
CA LEU A 164 -17.15 -9.72 4.18
C LEU A 164 -16.30 -9.13 5.32
N LYS A 165 -15.89 -9.99 6.24
CA LYS A 165 -14.93 -9.69 7.29
C LYS A 165 -13.70 -10.55 7.07
N THR A 166 -12.54 -9.90 6.99
CA THR A 166 -11.24 -10.53 6.84
C THR A 166 -10.33 -10.07 7.98
N THR A 167 -9.36 -10.91 8.35
CA THR A 167 -8.36 -10.57 9.37
C THR A 167 -7.02 -10.27 8.70
N PRO A 168 -6.34 -9.15 9.03
CA PRO A 168 -4.98 -8.91 8.57
C PRO A 168 -4.04 -10.02 9.05
N PRO A 169 -3.20 -10.60 8.17
CA PRO A 169 -2.40 -11.77 8.54
C PRO A 169 -1.31 -11.45 9.56
N HIS A 170 -0.89 -10.18 9.72
CA HIS A 170 0.09 -9.79 10.74
C HIS A 170 -0.47 -9.78 12.17
N ASP A 171 -1.79 -9.84 12.33
CA ASP A 171 -2.46 -9.92 13.64
C ASP A 171 -2.70 -11.38 14.09
N VAL A 172 -2.40 -12.36 13.22
CA VAL A 172 -2.70 -13.80 13.42
C VAL A 172 -1.51 -14.67 13.88
N PRO A 173 -0.22 -14.30 13.76
CA PRO A 173 0.86 -15.20 14.16
C PRO A 173 0.72 -15.70 15.60
N GLY A 174 0.88 -17.00 15.79
CA GLY A 174 0.68 -17.70 17.07
C GLY A 174 -0.74 -18.24 17.30
N ASP A 175 -1.73 -17.82 16.51
CA ASP A 175 -3.12 -18.24 16.66
C ASP A 175 -3.58 -19.30 15.63
N PRO A 176 -4.61 -20.10 15.96
CA PRO A 176 -5.21 -21.06 15.02
C PRO A 176 -5.88 -20.36 13.84
N MET A 177 -5.41 -20.65 12.62
CA MET A 177 -5.89 -20.06 11.36
C MET A 177 -7.41 -20.11 11.22
N ARG A 178 -8.03 -21.23 11.62
CA ARG A 178 -9.47 -21.47 11.51
C ARG A 178 -10.35 -20.40 12.18
N LYS A 179 -9.83 -19.69 13.19
CA LYS A 179 -10.57 -18.62 13.90
C LYS A 179 -10.62 -17.32 13.10
N HIS A 180 -9.75 -17.17 12.10
CA HIS A 180 -9.51 -15.93 11.36
C HIS A 180 -9.83 -16.06 9.86
N LEU A 181 -10.43 -17.18 9.45
CA LEU A 181 -10.88 -17.36 8.08
C LEU A 181 -11.92 -16.28 7.70
N PRO A 182 -12.00 -15.88 6.42
CA PRO A 182 -12.99 -14.92 5.96
C PRO A 182 -14.41 -15.36 6.30
N VAL A 183 -15.22 -14.46 6.85
CA VAL A 183 -16.63 -14.73 7.23
C VAL A 183 -17.54 -13.58 6.82
N GLY A 184 -18.85 -13.81 6.76
CA GLY A 184 -19.85 -12.79 6.44
C GLY A 184 -20.08 -12.59 4.93
N GLY A 185 -21.29 -12.18 4.59
CA GLY A 185 -21.73 -12.05 3.20
C GLY A 185 -21.89 -13.38 2.45
N PRO A 186 -22.36 -13.33 1.20
CA PRO A 186 -22.72 -14.52 0.40
C PRO A 186 -21.53 -15.26 -0.23
N HIS A 187 -20.32 -14.71 -0.14
CA HIS A 187 -19.16 -15.21 -0.89
C HIS A 187 -17.94 -15.58 -0.02
N ALA A 188 -18.04 -15.54 1.31
CA ALA A 188 -16.94 -15.90 2.21
C ALA A 188 -16.38 -17.30 1.93
N GLU A 189 -17.25 -18.28 1.68
CA GLU A 189 -16.87 -19.66 1.37
C GLU A 189 -15.99 -19.78 0.12
N LEU A 190 -16.13 -18.86 -0.85
CA LEU A 190 -15.27 -18.83 -2.03
C LEU A 190 -13.82 -18.53 -1.65
N LEU A 191 -13.59 -17.55 -0.75
CA LEU A 191 -12.24 -17.23 -0.27
C LEU A 191 -11.69 -18.32 0.65
N GLN A 192 -12.53 -18.92 1.48
CA GLN A 192 -12.13 -20.09 2.29
C GLN A 192 -11.67 -21.25 1.40
N ARG A 193 -12.38 -21.50 0.29
CA ARG A 193 -11.97 -22.48 -0.72
C ARG A 193 -10.63 -22.12 -1.35
N MET A 194 -10.41 -20.85 -1.72
CA MET A 194 -9.12 -20.38 -2.24
C MET A 194 -7.98 -20.65 -1.27
N ILE A 195 -8.17 -20.32 0.02
CA ILE A 195 -7.19 -20.57 1.08
C ILE A 195 -6.88 -22.07 1.18
N ALA A 196 -7.90 -22.93 1.24
CA ALA A 196 -7.72 -24.37 1.35
C ALA A 196 -7.05 -24.99 0.10
N GLU A 197 -7.44 -24.55 -1.10
CA GLU A 197 -6.82 -25.03 -2.35
C GLU A 197 -5.34 -24.60 -2.45
N SER A 198 -4.99 -23.42 -1.94
CA SER A 198 -3.60 -22.96 -1.91
C SER A 198 -2.71 -23.83 -1.05
N GLU A 199 -3.23 -24.36 0.08
CA GLU A 199 -2.50 -25.32 0.91
C GLU A 199 -2.11 -26.56 0.13
N VAL A 200 -3.09 -27.16 -0.55
CA VAL A 200 -2.90 -28.39 -1.32
C VAL A 200 -1.90 -28.16 -2.45
N PHE A 201 -2.02 -27.03 -3.15
CA PHE A 201 -1.16 -26.69 -4.26
C PHE A 201 0.29 -26.39 -3.80
N PHE A 202 0.45 -25.55 -2.79
CA PHE A 202 1.76 -25.11 -2.31
C PHE A 202 2.55 -26.22 -1.59
N ARG A 203 1.88 -27.23 -1.03
CA ARG A 203 2.54 -28.35 -0.34
C ARG A 203 3.64 -29.01 -1.18
N GLY A 204 3.35 -29.26 -2.47
CA GLY A 204 4.24 -29.93 -3.43
C GLY A 204 4.95 -29.00 -4.41
N HIS A 205 4.92 -27.69 -4.19
CA HIS A 205 5.53 -26.73 -5.10
C HIS A 205 7.06 -26.72 -4.94
N GLU A 206 7.82 -26.70 -6.05
CA GLU A 206 9.30 -26.80 -6.05
C GLU A 206 9.97 -25.75 -5.15
N ILE A 207 9.47 -24.50 -5.17
CA ILE A 207 9.95 -23.43 -4.29
C ILE A 207 9.86 -23.83 -2.82
N ASN A 208 8.73 -24.38 -2.38
CA ASN A 208 8.58 -24.80 -0.99
C ASN A 208 9.40 -26.06 -0.66
N HIS A 209 9.75 -26.89 -1.65
CA HIS A 209 10.72 -27.96 -1.43
C HIS A 209 12.10 -27.37 -1.14
N THR A 210 12.59 -26.47 -2.00
CA THR A 210 13.88 -25.79 -1.83
C THR A 210 13.95 -25.02 -0.50
N ARG A 211 12.92 -24.24 -0.18
CA ARG A 211 12.86 -23.48 1.09
C ARG A 211 12.99 -24.40 2.30
N ARG A 212 12.31 -25.54 2.31
CA ARG A 212 12.42 -26.53 3.40
C ARG A 212 13.82 -27.14 3.48
N GLU A 213 14.45 -27.46 2.35
CA GLU A 213 15.82 -27.99 2.31
C GLU A 213 16.85 -26.99 2.86
N MET A 214 16.60 -25.69 2.66
CA MET A 214 17.41 -24.59 3.18
C MET A 214 17.06 -24.21 4.64
N GLY A 215 16.05 -24.84 5.25
CA GLY A 215 15.58 -24.49 6.60
C GLY A 215 14.78 -23.18 6.66
N GLU A 216 14.33 -22.66 5.52
CA GLU A 216 13.49 -21.47 5.42
C GLU A 216 11.99 -21.82 5.58
N LEU A 217 11.20 -20.83 6.01
CA LEU A 217 9.75 -21.00 6.14
C LEU A 217 9.08 -21.09 4.76
N PRO A 218 8.29 -22.14 4.48
CA PRO A 218 7.58 -22.26 3.21
C PRO A 218 6.34 -21.36 3.17
N ALA A 219 5.98 -20.87 1.99
CA ALA A 219 4.68 -20.23 1.77
C ALA A 219 3.62 -21.32 1.64
N THR A 220 2.72 -21.43 2.61
CA THR A 220 1.75 -22.54 2.71
C THR A 220 0.36 -22.16 2.24
N HIS A 221 -0.04 -20.90 2.38
CA HIS A 221 -1.37 -20.45 1.99
C HIS A 221 -1.29 -19.08 1.32
N VAL A 222 -2.25 -18.81 0.42
CA VAL A 222 -2.65 -17.44 0.12
C VAL A 222 -3.62 -16.95 1.19
N TRP A 223 -3.59 -15.67 1.51
CA TRP A 223 -4.42 -15.07 2.55
C TRP A 223 -5.05 -13.76 2.05
N PRO A 224 -6.29 -13.79 1.50
CA PRO A 224 -6.98 -12.60 1.02
C PRO A 224 -7.57 -11.77 2.18
N TRP A 225 -7.31 -10.45 2.18
CA TRP A 225 -7.76 -9.54 3.23
C TRP A 225 -7.85 -8.07 2.79
N GLY A 226 -8.47 -7.24 3.63
CA GLY A 226 -8.45 -5.78 3.48
C GLY A 226 -9.19 -5.27 2.25
N GLN A 227 -10.30 -5.92 1.91
CA GLN A 227 -11.01 -5.69 0.66
C GLN A 227 -11.59 -4.28 0.55
N GLY A 228 -11.57 -3.75 -0.67
CA GLY A 228 -12.02 -2.40 -0.96
C GLY A 228 -12.42 -2.24 -2.42
N ARG A 229 -13.21 -1.21 -2.73
CA ARG A 229 -13.52 -0.83 -4.11
C ARG A 229 -12.64 0.30 -4.59
N LYS A 230 -12.44 0.41 -5.90
CA LYS A 230 -11.80 1.60 -6.48
C LYS A 230 -12.61 2.85 -6.09
N PRO A 231 -11.99 3.87 -5.46
CA PRO A 231 -12.70 5.10 -5.15
C PRO A 231 -12.97 5.92 -6.42
N VAL A 232 -14.12 6.57 -6.48
CA VAL A 232 -14.42 7.55 -7.52
C VAL A 232 -13.94 8.92 -7.05
N MET A 233 -12.71 9.28 -7.43
CA MET A 233 -12.07 10.55 -7.08
C MET A 233 -12.04 11.48 -8.30
N PRO A 234 -12.37 12.77 -8.16
CA PRO A 234 -12.10 13.74 -9.22
C PRO A 234 -10.59 13.89 -9.38
N SER A 235 -10.10 13.93 -10.62
CA SER A 235 -8.70 14.24 -10.89
C SER A 235 -8.32 15.59 -10.29
N PHE A 236 -7.05 15.77 -9.93
CA PHE A 236 -6.54 17.01 -9.39
C PHE A 236 -6.74 18.17 -10.37
N GLU A 237 -6.56 17.91 -11.67
CA GLU A 237 -6.79 18.89 -12.72
C GLU A 237 -8.26 19.31 -12.81
N SER A 238 -9.22 18.37 -12.74
CA SER A 238 -10.64 18.74 -12.78
C SER A 238 -11.09 19.53 -11.55
N ARG A 239 -10.47 19.28 -10.40
CA ARG A 239 -10.82 19.93 -9.13
C ARG A 239 -10.15 21.28 -8.92
N PHE A 240 -8.88 21.40 -9.30
CA PHE A 240 -8.05 22.58 -8.99
C PHE A 240 -7.53 23.32 -10.23
N GLY A 241 -7.75 22.80 -11.44
CA GLY A 241 -7.26 23.39 -12.69
C GLY A 241 -5.73 23.40 -12.80
N LYS A 242 -5.07 22.42 -12.17
CA LYS A 242 -3.60 22.29 -12.10
C LYS A 242 -3.15 20.88 -12.42
N LYS A 243 -2.01 20.76 -13.09
CA LYS A 243 -1.35 19.47 -13.31
C LYS A 243 -0.34 19.24 -12.20
N GLY A 244 -0.31 18.02 -11.68
CA GLY A 244 0.63 17.66 -10.62
C GLY A 244 1.34 16.35 -10.88
N ALA A 245 2.42 16.15 -10.13
CA ALA A 245 3.22 14.94 -10.12
C ALA A 245 3.71 14.66 -8.70
N MET A 246 4.10 13.41 -8.43
CA MET A 246 4.59 12.99 -7.13
C MET A 246 5.91 12.23 -7.25
N ILE A 247 6.84 12.52 -6.34
CA ILE A 247 8.06 11.76 -6.11
C ILE A 247 7.84 11.03 -4.78
N THR A 248 7.75 9.69 -4.81
CA THR A 248 7.57 8.86 -3.61
C THR A 248 8.06 7.43 -3.85
N ALA A 249 8.64 6.82 -2.82
CA ALA A 249 8.93 5.39 -2.78
C ALA A 249 7.78 4.56 -2.19
N VAL A 250 6.75 5.21 -1.63
CA VAL A 250 5.69 4.55 -0.87
C VAL A 250 4.47 4.31 -1.74
N ASP A 251 4.07 3.04 -1.84
CA ASP A 251 2.96 2.60 -2.70
C ASP A 251 1.62 3.24 -2.34
N LEU A 252 1.35 3.50 -1.06
CA LEU A 252 0.09 4.16 -0.65
C LEU A 252 -0.03 5.55 -1.29
N LEU A 253 1.04 6.34 -1.27
CA LEU A 253 1.07 7.68 -1.85
C LEU A 253 1.09 7.62 -3.38
N ALA A 254 1.81 6.67 -3.97
CA ALA A 254 1.79 6.41 -5.41
C ALA A 254 0.36 6.07 -5.89
N GLY A 255 -0.38 5.28 -5.10
CA GLY A 255 -1.78 4.95 -5.35
C GLY A 255 -2.71 6.16 -5.29
N ILE A 256 -2.51 7.06 -4.31
CA ILE A 256 -3.25 8.32 -4.24
C ILE A 256 -2.95 9.16 -5.48
N ALA A 257 -1.68 9.30 -5.86
CA ALA A 257 -1.25 10.03 -7.05
C ALA A 257 -1.95 9.48 -8.31
N ALA A 258 -1.95 8.16 -8.50
CA ALA A 258 -2.65 7.52 -9.62
C ALA A 258 -4.15 7.83 -9.63
N PHE A 259 -4.83 7.75 -8.49
CA PHE A 259 -6.28 8.05 -8.41
C PHE A 259 -6.64 9.51 -8.67
N ILE A 260 -5.74 10.45 -8.38
CA ILE A 260 -5.96 11.88 -8.67
C ILE A 260 -5.40 12.31 -10.02
N GLY A 261 -4.88 11.37 -10.82
CA GLY A 261 -4.34 11.62 -12.15
C GLY A 261 -2.99 12.34 -12.15
N TRP A 262 -2.17 12.10 -11.13
CA TRP A 262 -0.78 12.56 -11.07
C TRP A 262 0.16 11.48 -11.56
N ASP A 263 1.21 11.91 -12.26
CA ASP A 263 2.31 11.04 -12.62
C ASP A 263 3.19 10.78 -11.39
N ARG A 264 3.50 9.51 -11.11
CA ARG A 264 4.61 9.15 -10.23
C ARG A 264 5.91 9.29 -11.02
N LEU A 265 6.84 10.08 -10.49
CA LEU A 265 8.12 10.34 -11.11
C LEU A 265 9.16 9.39 -10.53
N ASP A 266 9.82 8.63 -11.40
CA ASP A 266 10.93 7.78 -11.00
C ASP A 266 12.20 8.62 -10.81
N VAL A 267 12.79 8.52 -9.62
CA VAL A 267 14.01 9.22 -9.25
C VAL A 267 15.09 8.18 -8.90
N PRO A 268 16.26 8.19 -9.57
CA PRO A 268 17.35 7.31 -9.21
C PRO A 268 17.77 7.48 -7.75
N GLY A 269 17.99 6.37 -7.05
CA GLY A 269 18.38 6.39 -5.64
C GLY A 269 17.25 6.75 -4.67
N GLN A 270 16.00 6.86 -5.14
CA GLN A 270 14.86 7.01 -4.23
C GLN A 270 14.53 5.68 -3.54
N THR A 271 14.55 5.67 -2.21
CA THR A 271 14.17 4.53 -1.37
C THR A 271 13.09 4.95 -0.37
N SER A 272 12.56 4.00 0.40
CA SER A 272 11.70 4.28 1.56
C SER A 272 12.52 4.30 2.86
N TYR A 273 13.84 4.46 2.78
CA TYR A 273 14.75 4.35 3.92
C TYR A 273 15.79 5.47 3.90
N HIS A 274 16.66 5.50 4.92
CA HIS A 274 17.61 6.59 5.14
C HIS A 274 18.65 6.75 4.02
N ASP A 275 18.81 5.75 3.15
CA ASP A 275 19.71 5.74 2.00
C ASP A 275 19.13 6.40 0.73
N THR A 276 17.98 7.08 0.85
CA THR A 276 17.40 7.88 -0.24
C THR A 276 18.32 9.01 -0.68
N ASP A 277 18.46 9.19 -2.00
CA ASP A 277 19.11 10.36 -2.59
C ASP A 277 18.18 11.58 -2.61
N TYR A 278 18.23 12.35 -1.51
CA TYR A 278 17.43 13.58 -1.35
C TYR A 278 17.78 14.67 -2.39
N ALA A 279 19.04 14.72 -2.86
CA ALA A 279 19.47 15.70 -3.84
C ALA A 279 18.92 15.36 -5.24
N ALA A 280 18.88 14.07 -5.58
CA ALA A 280 18.20 13.59 -6.77
C ALA A 280 16.70 13.94 -6.72
N ALA A 281 16.02 13.70 -5.58
CA ALA A 281 14.61 14.07 -5.43
C ALA A 281 14.36 15.56 -5.65
N GLY A 282 15.19 16.43 -5.04
CA GLY A 282 15.08 17.88 -5.22
C GLY A 282 15.31 18.35 -6.66
N SER A 283 16.36 17.85 -7.32
CA SER A 283 16.66 18.21 -8.71
C SER A 283 15.59 17.73 -9.70
N HIS A 284 15.06 16.52 -9.52
CA HIS A 284 13.97 15.99 -10.34
C HIS A 284 12.67 16.76 -10.10
N ALA A 285 12.39 17.18 -8.87
CA ALA A 285 11.24 18.02 -8.57
C ALA A 285 11.31 19.36 -9.32
N LEU A 286 12.46 20.02 -9.31
CA LEU A 286 12.66 21.29 -10.03
C LEU A 286 12.48 21.12 -11.55
N LYS A 287 13.06 20.07 -12.13
CA LYS A 287 12.88 19.75 -13.56
C LYS A 287 11.42 19.47 -13.89
N ALA A 288 10.71 18.75 -13.02
CA ALA A 288 9.30 18.43 -13.21
C ALA A 288 8.41 19.69 -13.22
N LEU A 289 8.76 20.75 -12.50
CA LEU A 289 8.00 22.01 -12.52
C LEU A 289 8.01 22.72 -13.89
N GLU A 290 8.87 22.33 -14.82
CA GLU A 290 8.79 22.77 -16.23
C GLU A 290 7.53 22.23 -16.92
N LYS A 291 7.10 21.01 -16.56
CA LYS A 291 5.93 20.31 -17.13
C LYS A 291 4.67 20.43 -16.26
N TYR A 292 4.81 20.36 -14.94
CA TYR A 292 3.69 20.35 -13.99
C TYR A 292 3.56 21.67 -13.26
N ASP A 293 2.38 21.97 -12.72
CA ASP A 293 2.14 23.15 -11.90
C ASP A 293 2.48 22.92 -10.43
N LEU A 294 2.37 21.68 -9.96
CA LEU A 294 2.65 21.27 -8.60
C LEU A 294 3.48 19.98 -8.60
N VAL A 295 4.52 19.92 -7.78
CA VAL A 295 5.24 18.67 -7.50
C VAL A 295 5.18 18.38 -6.01
N CYS A 296 4.69 17.19 -5.65
CA CYS A 296 4.73 16.69 -4.28
C CYS A 296 5.96 15.80 -4.12
N VAL A 297 6.85 16.16 -3.20
CA VAL A 297 8.04 15.39 -2.85
C VAL A 297 7.77 14.78 -1.48
N HIS A 298 7.69 13.45 -1.45
CA HIS A 298 7.52 12.68 -0.24
C HIS A 298 8.84 12.05 0.18
N ILE A 299 9.16 12.19 1.46
CA ILE A 299 10.36 11.66 2.11
C ILE A 299 9.89 10.79 3.28
N GLU A 300 10.18 9.50 3.21
CA GLU A 300 9.75 8.51 4.21
C GLU A 300 10.65 8.49 5.46
N ALA A 301 11.95 8.73 5.29
CA ALA A 301 12.97 8.35 6.28
C ALA A 301 12.97 9.02 7.67
N PRO A 302 12.05 9.93 8.05
CA PRO A 302 11.80 10.24 9.46
C PRO A 302 10.77 9.34 10.18
N ASP A 303 9.96 8.54 9.47
CA ASP A 303 9.05 7.51 10.04
C ASP A 303 9.77 6.18 10.31
#